data_AF-W5NDQ2-F1
#
_entry.id   AF-W5NDQ2-F1
#
_cell.length_a   1.000
_cell.length_b   1.000
_cell.length_c   1.000
_cell.angle_alpha   90.00
_cell.angle_beta   90.00
_cell.angle_gamma   90.00
#
_symmetry.space_group_name_H-M   'P 1'
#
loop_
_entity.id
_entity.type
_entity.pdbx_description
1 polymer ?
#
loop_
_entity_poly.entity_id
_entity_poly.type
_entity_poly.pdbx_seq_one_letter_code
_entity_poly.pdbx_strand_id
1 'polypeptide(L)'
;MSQYLESLRIGDTIDFRGPSGLLVYQGKGTFAIRPDKKSDPVIKTAKNLGMIAGGTGITPMLQIIRAIMKDKEDKTVCYLLFANQTEKDILLRPELEEIQANYPSRFKLWFTLDRAPESKKSGRERARYWPAVRKYKDS
;
A
#
# COMPACT_ATOMS: atom_id res chain seq x y z
N MET A 1 16.82 0.37 -15.18
CA MET A 1 17.09 0.74 -13.78
C MET A 1 17.06 -0.47 -12.83
N SER A 2 16.00 -1.30 -12.81
CA SER A 2 15.95 -2.49 -11.94
C SER A 2 17.11 -3.48 -12.15
N GLN A 3 17.39 -3.88 -13.40
CA GLN A 3 18.53 -4.75 -13.73
C GLN A 3 19.90 -4.10 -13.44
N TYR A 4 19.98 -2.77 -13.52
CA TYR A 4 21.20 -2.04 -13.17
C TYR A 4 21.47 -2.13 -11.66
N LEU A 5 20.45 -1.93 -10.83
CA LEU A 5 20.56 -2.10 -9.37
C LEU A 5 20.93 -3.54 -8.99
N GLU A 6 20.37 -4.54 -9.67
CA GLU A 6 20.71 -5.95 -9.46
C GLU A 6 22.18 -6.27 -9.79
N SER A 7 22.77 -5.56 -10.76
CA SER A 7 24.16 -5.78 -11.19
C SER A 7 25.22 -5.14 -10.28
N LEU A 8 24.81 -4.28 -9.32
CA LEU A 8 25.75 -3.60 -8.42
C LEU A 8 26.38 -4.58 -7.44
N ARG A 9 27.68 -4.41 -7.19
CA ARG A 9 28.43 -5.16 -6.18
C ARG A 9 28.44 -4.39 -4.87
N ILE A 10 28.64 -5.12 -3.78
CA ILE A 10 28.88 -4.49 -2.47
C ILE A 10 30.10 -3.57 -2.57
N GLY A 11 29.91 -2.30 -2.26
CA GLY A 11 30.92 -1.24 -2.39
C GLY A 11 30.71 -0.29 -3.57
N ASP A 12 29.88 -0.66 -4.55
CA ASP A 12 29.50 0.24 -5.64
C ASP A 12 28.63 1.40 -5.12
N THR A 13 28.71 2.56 -5.76
CA THR A 13 27.98 3.78 -5.37
C THR A 13 26.88 4.13 -6.37
N ILE A 14 25.82 4.77 -5.90
CA ILE A 14 24.74 5.32 -6.74
C ILE A 14 24.28 6.67 -6.20
N ASP A 15 24.01 7.61 -7.10
CA ASP A 15 23.53 8.94 -6.75
C ASP A 15 22.04 8.93 -6.38
N PHE A 16 21.69 9.62 -5.29
CA PHE A 16 20.32 9.83 -4.85
C PHE A 16 19.94 11.31 -4.90
N ARG A 17 18.70 11.61 -5.27
CA ARG A 17 18.13 12.96 -5.24
C ARG A 17 16.75 12.96 -4.57
N GLY A 18 16.50 13.95 -3.72
CA GLY A 18 15.21 14.14 -3.06
C GLY A 18 15.26 15.24 -1.99
N PRO A 19 14.15 15.48 -1.26
CA PRO A 19 12.84 14.84 -1.41
C PRO A 19 12.10 15.28 -2.69
N SER A 20 11.09 14.52 -3.11
CA SER A 20 10.22 14.85 -4.24
C SER A 20 8.85 14.21 -4.06
N GLY A 21 7.80 14.89 -4.52
CA GLY A 21 6.42 14.44 -4.39
C GLY A 21 5.47 15.63 -4.14
N LEU A 22 4.20 15.43 -4.44
CA LEU A 22 3.17 16.45 -4.24
C LEU A 22 2.36 16.23 -2.95
N LEU A 23 2.53 15.10 -2.28
CA LEU A 23 1.79 14.71 -1.08
C LEU A 23 2.77 14.49 0.07
N VAL A 24 2.50 15.14 1.20
CA VAL A 24 3.22 14.93 2.47
C VAL A 24 2.21 14.59 3.56
N TYR A 25 2.45 13.48 4.26
CA TYR A 25 1.71 13.16 5.47
C TYR A 25 2.29 13.91 6.67
N GLN A 26 1.51 14.77 7.30
CA GLN A 26 1.92 15.60 8.43
C GLN A 26 1.55 14.97 9.79
N GLY A 27 0.99 13.76 9.80
CA GLY A 27 0.52 13.06 11.00
C GLY A 27 -0.93 13.35 11.34
N LYS A 28 -1.51 12.49 12.18
CA LYS A 28 -2.87 12.64 12.77
C LYS A 28 -3.96 12.89 11.74
N GLY A 29 -3.82 12.22 10.60
CA GLY A 29 -4.75 12.28 9.47
C GLY A 29 -4.59 13.49 8.57
N THR A 30 -3.60 14.36 8.80
CA THR A 30 -3.37 15.59 8.02
C THR A 30 -2.41 15.34 6.85
N PHE A 31 -2.83 15.78 5.67
CA PHE A 31 -2.10 15.69 4.42
C PHE A 31 -1.93 17.09 3.84
N ALA A 32 -0.71 17.43 3.43
CA ALA A 32 -0.41 18.58 2.60
C ALA A 32 -0.28 18.10 1.14
N ILE A 33 -1.23 18.50 0.28
CA ILE A 33 -1.30 18.06 -1.11
C ILE A 33 -1.19 19.26 -2.03
N ARG A 34 -0.13 19.32 -2.83
CA ARG A 34 0.03 20.31 -3.88
C ARG A 34 -0.69 19.86 -5.15
N PRO A 35 -1.49 20.72 -5.80
CA PRO A 35 -2.07 20.42 -7.11
C PRO A 35 -1.00 20.20 -8.19
N ASP A 36 0.08 20.97 -8.12
CA ASP A 36 1.24 20.92 -9.02
C ASP A 36 2.51 21.35 -8.29
N LYS A 37 3.67 21.36 -8.99
CA LYS A 37 4.97 21.65 -8.36
C LYS A 37 5.17 23.12 -7.93
N LYS A 38 4.34 24.04 -8.41
CA LYS A 38 4.49 25.49 -8.23
C LYS A 38 3.46 26.04 -7.23
N SER A 39 2.31 25.39 -7.13
CA SER A 39 1.22 25.78 -6.23
C SER A 39 1.50 25.42 -4.78
N ASP A 40 0.97 26.21 -3.85
CA ASP A 40 1.00 25.93 -2.42
C ASP A 40 0.17 24.69 -2.04
N PRO A 41 0.54 23.99 -0.96
CA PRO A 41 -0.18 22.79 -0.55
C PRO A 41 -1.55 23.12 0.01
N VAL A 42 -2.55 22.35 -0.41
CA VAL A 42 -3.88 22.31 0.20
C VAL A 42 -3.86 21.30 1.35
N ILE A 43 -4.23 21.76 2.55
CA ILE A 43 -4.29 20.90 3.73
C ILE A 43 -5.63 20.14 3.74
N LYS A 44 -5.55 18.82 3.88
CA LYS A 44 -6.71 17.94 4.04
C LYS A 44 -6.54 17.05 5.25
N THR A 45 -7.59 16.92 6.05
CA THR A 45 -7.60 16.00 7.20
C THR A 45 -8.62 14.90 6.97
N ALA A 46 -8.22 13.65 7.17
CA ALA A 46 -9.07 12.48 7.00
C ALA A 46 -8.96 11.53 8.19
N LYS A 47 -10.11 11.03 8.68
CA LYS A 47 -10.15 9.98 9.70
C LYS A 47 -9.92 8.58 9.11
N ASN A 48 -10.34 8.40 7.85
CA ASN A 48 -10.24 7.14 7.12
C ASN A 48 -9.45 7.38 5.82
N LEU A 49 -8.48 6.52 5.56
CA LEU A 49 -7.63 6.56 4.37
C LEU A 49 -7.85 5.29 3.55
N GLY A 50 -8.50 5.44 2.40
CA GLY A 50 -8.59 4.40 1.38
C GLY A 50 -7.33 4.38 0.52
N MET A 51 -6.73 3.21 0.33
CA MET A 51 -5.51 2.99 -0.42
C MET A 51 -5.71 1.85 -1.41
N ILE A 52 -5.32 2.08 -2.66
CA ILE A 52 -5.32 1.07 -3.71
C ILE A 52 -3.88 1.01 -4.23
N ALA A 53 -3.28 -0.16 -4.17
CA ALA A 53 -1.93 -0.41 -4.64
C ALA A 53 -1.89 -1.58 -5.63
N GLY A 54 -0.92 -1.54 -6.54
CA GLY A 54 -0.62 -2.64 -7.46
C GLY A 54 0.88 -2.88 -7.55
N GLY A 55 1.32 -4.13 -7.39
CA GLY A 55 2.74 -4.50 -7.45
C GLY A 55 3.64 -3.62 -6.58
N THR A 56 4.66 -3.00 -7.18
CA THR A 56 5.62 -2.12 -6.48
C THR A 56 5.01 -0.80 -5.97
N GLY A 57 3.80 -0.44 -6.41
CA GLY A 57 3.03 0.71 -5.92
C GLY A 57 2.61 0.62 -4.45
N ILE A 58 2.88 -0.50 -3.77
CA ILE A 58 2.71 -0.64 -2.32
C ILE A 58 3.64 0.27 -1.50
N THR A 59 4.81 0.61 -2.04
CA THR A 59 5.86 1.34 -1.32
C THR A 59 5.42 2.69 -0.74
N PRO A 60 4.77 3.62 -1.49
CA PRO A 60 4.26 4.86 -0.90
C PRO A 60 3.17 4.62 0.14
N MET A 61 2.33 3.59 -0.04
CA MET A 61 1.28 3.25 0.92
C MET A 61 1.88 2.75 2.23
N LEU A 62 2.87 1.86 2.16
CA LEU A 62 3.53 1.31 3.33
C LEU A 62 4.26 2.38 4.14
N GLN A 63 4.83 3.39 3.48
CA GLN A 63 5.43 4.53 4.17
C GLN A 63 4.40 5.28 5.04
N ILE A 64 3.21 5.56 4.51
CA ILE A 64 2.13 6.24 5.24
C ILE A 64 1.57 5.33 6.34
N ILE A 65 1.30 4.06 6.05
CA ILE A 65 0.80 3.08 7.03
C ILE A 65 1.77 3.00 8.22
N ARG A 66 3.08 2.85 7.97
CA ARG A 66 4.08 2.78 9.05
C ARG A 66 4.12 4.06 9.88
N ALA A 67 4.03 5.23 9.25
CA ALA A 67 4.00 6.52 9.95
C ALA A 67 2.78 6.61 10.90
N ILE A 68 1.59 6.24 10.41
CA ILE A 68 0.34 6.23 11.20
C ILE A 68 0.44 5.22 12.34
N MET A 69 0.87 3.99 12.08
CA MET A 69 0.87 2.93 13.10
C MET A 69 1.91 3.19 14.19
N LYS A 70 3.04 3.86 13.85
CA LYS A 70 4.09 4.23 14.80
C LYS A 70 3.62 5.28 15.82
N ASP A 71 2.73 6.19 15.43
CA ASP A 71 2.14 7.16 16.36
C ASP A 71 0.89 6.58 17.03
N LYS A 72 0.90 6.48 18.36
CA LYS A 72 -0.23 5.95 19.15
C LYS A 72 -1.38 6.95 19.25
N GLU A 73 -1.09 8.24 19.11
CA GLU A 73 -2.08 9.32 19.14
C GLU A 73 -2.76 9.52 17.79
N ASP A 74 -2.18 8.97 16.72
CA ASP A 74 -2.78 8.96 15.41
C ASP A 74 -3.93 7.95 15.31
N LYS A 75 -5.15 8.44 15.18
CA LYS A 75 -6.35 7.59 15.09
C LYS A 75 -6.80 7.34 13.65
N THR A 76 -5.99 7.68 12.66
CA THR A 76 -6.31 7.44 11.25
C THR A 76 -6.47 5.94 10.98
N VAL A 77 -7.57 5.56 10.31
CA VAL A 77 -7.83 4.17 9.92
C VAL A 77 -7.48 3.99 8.45
N CYS A 78 -6.62 3.02 8.16
CA CYS A 78 -6.11 2.69 6.85
C CYS A 78 -6.84 1.48 6.26
N TYR A 79 -7.35 1.59 5.04
CA TYR A 79 -7.97 0.52 4.28
C TYR A 79 -7.15 0.30 3.01
N LEU A 80 -6.46 -0.84 2.91
CA LEU A 80 -5.64 -1.17 1.76
C LEU A 80 -6.29 -2.29 0.94
N LEU A 81 -6.55 -2.01 -0.33
CA LEU A 81 -6.78 -3.01 -1.37
C LEU A 81 -5.50 -3.17 -2.19
N PHE A 82 -4.87 -4.33 -2.11
CA PHE A 82 -3.60 -4.60 -2.77
C PHE A 82 -3.74 -5.63 -3.89
N ALA A 83 -3.55 -5.18 -5.13
CA ALA A 83 -3.69 -5.97 -6.34
C ALA A 83 -2.34 -6.52 -6.82
N ASN A 84 -2.28 -7.82 -7.15
CA ASN A 84 -1.10 -8.47 -7.73
C ASN A 84 -1.52 -9.49 -8.79
N GLN A 85 -0.60 -9.94 -9.65
CA GLN A 85 -0.95 -10.91 -10.69
C GLN A 85 -1.23 -12.29 -10.08
N THR A 86 -0.35 -12.77 -9.22
CA THR A 86 -0.48 -14.04 -8.49
C THR A 86 -0.20 -13.85 -7.00
N GLU A 87 -0.50 -14.87 -6.20
CA GLU A 87 -0.23 -14.85 -4.75
C GLU A 87 1.26 -14.76 -4.41
N LYS A 88 2.13 -15.27 -5.29
CA LYS A 88 3.60 -15.22 -5.14
C LYS A 88 4.16 -13.83 -5.40
N ASP A 89 3.43 -13.00 -6.13
CA ASP A 89 3.85 -11.64 -6.49
C ASP A 89 3.51 -10.60 -5.41
N ILE A 90 2.80 -11.02 -4.33
CA ILE A 90 2.45 -10.11 -3.24
C ILE A 90 3.70 -9.74 -2.46
N LEU A 91 4.24 -8.56 -2.76
CA LEU A 91 5.38 -7.99 -2.06
C LEU A 91 5.02 -7.67 -0.60
N LEU A 92 5.94 -7.94 0.32
CA LEU A 92 5.84 -7.57 1.74
C LEU A 92 4.58 -8.11 2.45
N ARG A 93 4.10 -9.28 2.01
CA ARG A 93 2.90 -9.88 2.58
C ARG A 93 3.02 -10.15 4.08
N PRO A 94 4.08 -10.81 4.60
CA PRO A 94 4.19 -11.06 6.04
C PRO A 94 4.13 -9.76 6.86
N GLU A 95 4.79 -8.71 6.40
CA GLU A 95 4.84 -7.42 7.08
C GLU A 95 3.46 -6.74 7.11
N LEU A 96 2.71 -6.80 6.01
CA LEU A 96 1.36 -6.25 5.95
C LEU A 96 0.40 -7.02 6.87
N GLU A 97 0.48 -8.35 6.88
CA GLU A 97 -0.32 -9.20 7.76
C GLU A 97 0.03 -8.98 9.23
N GLU A 98 1.31 -8.78 9.55
CA GLU A 98 1.78 -8.44 10.91
C GLU A 98 1.23 -7.09 11.37
N ILE A 99 1.28 -6.05 10.52
CA ILE A 99 0.70 -4.74 10.84
C ILE A 99 -0.81 -4.88 11.11
N GLN A 100 -1.51 -5.70 10.31
CA GLN A 100 -2.94 -5.93 10.51
C GLN A 100 -3.23 -6.64 11.83
N ALA A 101 -2.43 -7.65 12.19
CA ALA A 101 -2.56 -8.36 13.44
C ALA A 101 -2.29 -7.47 14.67
N ASN A 102 -1.30 -6.58 14.58
CA ASN A 102 -0.92 -5.65 15.65
C ASN A 102 -1.88 -4.47 15.79
N TYR A 103 -2.50 -4.03 14.69
CA TYR A 103 -3.39 -2.86 14.67
C TYR A 103 -4.75 -3.14 13.98
N PRO A 104 -5.51 -4.15 14.40
CA PRO A 104 -6.69 -4.62 13.68
C PRO A 104 -7.82 -3.59 13.63
N SER A 105 -7.86 -2.61 14.55
CA SER A 105 -8.82 -1.51 14.54
C SER A 105 -8.43 -0.37 13.59
N ARG A 106 -7.13 -0.19 13.29
CA ARG A 106 -6.60 0.92 12.50
C ARG A 106 -6.08 0.52 11.12
N PHE A 107 -5.84 -0.76 10.86
CA PHE A 107 -5.40 -1.25 9.55
C PHE A 107 -6.27 -2.40 9.06
N LYS A 108 -6.86 -2.22 7.88
CA LYS A 108 -7.69 -3.21 7.19
C LYS A 108 -7.05 -3.51 5.85
N LEU A 109 -6.90 -4.80 5.55
CA LEU A 109 -6.12 -5.29 4.42
C LEU A 109 -6.95 -6.30 3.62
N TRP A 110 -7.01 -6.08 2.31
CA TRP A 110 -7.56 -7.01 1.34
C TRP A 110 -6.59 -7.19 0.18
N PHE A 111 -6.58 -8.39 -0.37
CA PHE A 111 -5.84 -8.72 -1.58
C PHE A 111 -6.79 -8.97 -2.75
N THR A 112 -6.37 -8.64 -3.96
CA THR A 112 -7.02 -9.11 -5.19
C THR A 112 -5.96 -9.65 -6.14
N LEU A 113 -6.29 -10.71 -6.88
CA LEU A 113 -5.37 -11.40 -7.77
C LEU A 113 -5.97 -11.51 -9.17
N ASP A 114 -5.17 -11.23 -10.20
CA ASP A 114 -5.58 -11.45 -11.59
C ASP A 114 -5.76 -12.95 -11.87
N ARG A 115 -4.81 -13.76 -11.40
CA ARG A 115 -4.79 -15.22 -11.52
C ARG A 115 -4.89 -15.84 -10.14
N ALA A 116 -6.12 -16.18 -9.74
CA ALA A 116 -6.37 -16.88 -8.49
C ALA A 116 -5.83 -18.33 -8.56
N PRO A 117 -5.22 -18.85 -7.49
CA PRO A 117 -4.80 -20.26 -7.45
C PRO A 117 -6.03 -21.18 -7.52
N GLU A 118 -5.87 -22.36 -8.12
CA GLU A 118 -6.95 -23.36 -8.29
C GLU A 118 -7.45 -23.97 -6.97
N SER A 119 -6.72 -23.78 -5.87
CA SER A 119 -7.08 -24.38 -4.58
C SER A 119 -8.32 -23.74 -3.96
N LYS A 120 -9.21 -24.58 -3.42
CA LYS A 120 -10.37 -24.15 -2.64
C LYS A 120 -9.88 -23.48 -1.36
N LYS A 121 -9.76 -22.14 -1.38
CA LYS A 121 -9.47 -21.34 -0.19
C LYS A 121 -10.54 -21.56 0.88
N SER A 122 -10.11 -21.76 2.12
CA SER A 122 -11.00 -21.90 3.29
C SER A 122 -11.83 -20.63 3.50
N GLY A 123 -12.95 -20.71 4.24
CA GLY A 123 -13.84 -19.56 4.46
C GLY A 123 -13.13 -18.31 5.04
N ARG A 124 -12.12 -18.52 5.91
CA ARG A 124 -11.30 -17.44 6.48
C ARG A 124 -10.31 -16.83 5.49
N GLU A 125 -9.81 -17.62 4.54
CA GLU A 125 -8.94 -17.09 3.48
C GLU A 125 -9.75 -16.32 2.45
N ARG A 126 -10.96 -16.78 2.10
CA ARG A 126 -11.86 -16.04 1.19
C ARG A 126 -12.17 -14.64 1.70
N ALA A 127 -12.36 -14.45 3.00
CA ALA A 127 -12.63 -13.13 3.58
C ALA A 127 -11.48 -12.12 3.44
N ARG A 128 -10.24 -12.60 3.21
CA ARG A 128 -9.04 -11.75 2.99
C ARG A 128 -8.87 -11.32 1.54
N TYR A 129 -9.49 -12.04 0.61
CA TYR A 129 -9.46 -11.69 -0.80
C TYR A 129 -10.72 -10.92 -1.15
N TRP A 130 -10.57 -9.73 -1.71
CA TRP A 130 -11.69 -9.03 -2.31
C TRP A 130 -12.24 -9.91 -3.44
N PRO A 131 -13.56 -10.10 -3.57
CA PRO A 131 -14.11 -10.86 -4.68
C PRO A 131 -13.66 -10.18 -5.97
N ALA A 132 -12.78 -10.84 -6.73
CA ALA A 132 -12.48 -10.44 -8.09
C ALA A 132 -13.84 -10.34 -8.78
N VAL A 133 -14.17 -9.16 -9.30
CA VAL A 133 -15.41 -8.92 -10.04
C VAL A 133 -15.46 -10.04 -11.07
N ARG A 134 -16.33 -11.03 -10.86
CA ARG A 134 -16.59 -12.06 -11.86
C ARG A 134 -16.90 -11.26 -13.11
N LYS A 135 -16.10 -11.41 -14.16
CA LYS A 135 -16.42 -10.85 -15.48
C LYS A 135 -17.90 -11.17 -15.69
N TYR A 136 -18.75 -10.14 -15.70
CA TYR A 136 -20.05 -10.24 -16.34
C TYR A 136 -19.69 -10.55 -17.79
N LYS A 137 -19.67 -11.85 -18.12
CA LYS A 137 -19.75 -12.27 -19.50
C LYS A 137 -21.17 -11.88 -19.89
N ASP A 138 -21.25 -10.95 -20.82
CA ASP A 138 -22.47 -10.52 -21.48
C ASP A 138 -23.38 -11.72 -21.76
N SER A 139 -24.61 -11.62 -21.27
CA SER A 139 -25.75 -12.45 -21.64
C SER A 139 -26.79 -11.53 -22.25
#